data_AF-A0A9P4NDW4-F1
#
_entry.id   AF-A0A9P4NDW4-F1
#
_cell.length_a   1.000
_cell.length_b   1.000
_cell.length_c   1.000
_cell.angle_alpha   90.00
_cell.angle_beta   90.00
_cell.angle_gamma   90.00
#
_symmetry.space_group_name_H-M   'P 1'
#
loop_
_entity.id
_entity.type
_entity.pdbx_description
1 polymer ?
#
loop_
_entity_poly.entity_id
_entity_poly.type
_entity_poly.pdbx_seq_one_letter_code
_entity_poly.pdbx_strand_id
1 'polypeptide(L)'
;MATGALTERIFRIPLPVNPWYKMQSEVATMEYVRQNTSIPIPKLYVFESSMENELGFEWMIMEKVGGHAYGDVKDTIGLPGKEKLYRTIAGWVNELSALEFDAIGSLYRE
;
A
#
# COMPACT_ATOMS: atom_id res chain seq x y z
N MET A 1 1.76 35.73 -2.95
CA MET A 1 1.43 34.78 -1.86
C MET A 1 1.39 33.40 -2.47
N ALA A 2 2.31 32.52 -2.07
CA ALA A 2 2.39 31.17 -2.61
C ALA A 2 1.17 30.37 -2.13
N THR A 3 0.24 30.09 -3.03
CA THR A 3 -0.78 29.05 -2.86
C THR A 3 -0.09 27.69 -2.88
N GLY A 4 0.60 27.34 -1.79
CA GLY A 4 1.11 26.00 -1.58
C GLY A 4 -0.07 25.07 -1.41
N ALA A 5 -0.34 24.21 -2.39
CA ALA A 5 -1.36 23.19 -2.27
C ALA A 5 -1.10 22.34 -1.02
N LEU A 6 -2.04 22.37 -0.07
CA LEU A 6 -1.99 21.50 1.10
C LEU A 6 -1.97 20.06 0.62
N THR A 7 -0.91 19.36 1.02
CA THR A 7 -0.60 18.04 0.48
C THR A 7 -0.84 17.03 1.60
N GLU A 8 -2.01 16.40 1.58
CA GLU A 8 -2.41 15.44 2.61
C GLU A 8 -1.60 14.13 2.53
N ARG A 9 -1.35 13.54 3.69
CA ARG A 9 -0.56 12.30 3.85
C ARG A 9 -1.21 11.39 4.86
N ILE A 10 -0.95 10.09 4.74
CA ILE A 10 -1.37 9.10 5.73
C ILE A 10 -0.18 8.78 6.62
N PHE A 11 -0.33 9.06 7.92
CA PHE A 11 0.55 8.54 8.96
C PHE A 11 -0.09 7.28 9.53
N ARG A 12 0.65 6.17 9.54
CA ARG A 12 0.15 4.87 10.00
C ARG A 12 1.07 4.28 11.05
N ILE A 13 0.49 3.86 12.16
CA ILE A 13 1.13 3.08 13.23
C ILE A 13 0.53 1.67 13.19
N PRO A 14 1.26 0.63 12.76
CA PRO A 14 0.77 -0.74 12.87
C PRO A 14 0.77 -1.24 14.31
N LEU A 15 -0.08 -2.22 14.58
CA LEU A 15 -0.01 -2.97 15.84
C LEU A 15 1.30 -3.78 15.91
N PRO A 16 1.99 -3.81 17.07
CA PRO A 16 3.30 -4.45 17.26
C PRO A 16 3.16 -5.98 17.40
N VAL A 17 2.62 -6.63 16.37
CA VAL A 17 2.38 -8.09 16.38
C VAL A 17 3.67 -8.87 16.15
N ASN A 18 4.53 -8.40 15.24
CA ASN A 18 5.86 -8.92 15.00
C ASN A 18 6.80 -7.74 14.66
N PRO A 19 7.25 -6.99 15.68
CA PRO A 19 8.05 -5.78 15.50
C PRO A 19 9.29 -6.02 14.65
N TRP A 20 9.72 -4.98 13.95
CA TRP A 20 10.73 -4.96 12.91
C TRP A 20 10.34 -5.75 11.65
N TYR A 21 10.07 -7.05 11.79
CA TYR A 21 9.86 -7.96 10.66
C TYR A 21 8.62 -7.60 9.84
N LYS A 22 7.51 -7.27 10.51
CA LYS A 22 6.26 -6.95 9.83
C LYS A 22 6.38 -5.68 9.00
N MET A 23 6.93 -4.60 9.58
CA MET A 23 7.08 -3.34 8.85
C MET A 23 8.05 -3.48 7.69
N GLN A 24 9.21 -4.12 7.91
CA GLN A 24 10.18 -4.36 6.84
C GLN A 24 9.57 -5.17 5.70
N SER A 25 8.82 -6.22 6.02
CA SER A 25 8.16 -7.05 5.01
C SER A 25 7.08 -6.31 4.22
N GLU A 26 6.28 -5.50 4.90
CA GLU A 26 5.26 -4.70 4.24
C GLU A 26 5.87 -3.65 3.31
N VAL A 27 6.92 -2.95 3.76
CA VAL A 27 7.62 -1.94 2.96
C VAL A 27 8.29 -2.58 1.74
N ALA A 28 9.00 -3.69 1.91
CA ALA A 28 9.64 -4.41 0.82
C ALA A 28 8.61 -4.89 -0.21
N THR A 29 7.47 -5.42 0.27
CA THR A 29 6.36 -5.85 -0.59
C THR A 29 5.76 -4.70 -1.39
N MET A 30 5.52 -3.54 -0.75
CA MET A 30 5.03 -2.35 -1.45
C MET A 30 6.00 -1.91 -2.55
N GLU A 31 7.30 -1.84 -2.27
CA GLU A 31 8.29 -1.47 -3.27
C GLU A 31 8.36 -2.45 -4.43
N TYR A 32 8.36 -3.75 -4.12
CA TYR A 32 8.37 -4.81 -5.13
C TYR A 32 7.14 -4.74 -6.05
N VAL A 33 5.93 -4.61 -5.49
CA VAL A 33 4.69 -4.49 -6.28
C VAL A 33 4.72 -3.23 -7.15
N ARG A 34 5.20 -2.10 -6.62
CA ARG A 34 5.31 -0.85 -7.39
C ARG A 34 6.28 -0.96 -8.57
N GLN A 35 7.38 -1.69 -8.41
CA GLN A 35 8.42 -1.83 -9.42
C GLN A 35 8.03 -2.83 -10.52
N ASN A 36 7.26 -3.86 -10.18
CA ASN A 36 7.01 -5.01 -11.06
C ASN A 36 5.58 -5.09 -11.60
N THR A 37 4.67 -4.20 -11.19
CA THR A 37 3.27 -4.21 -11.65
C THR A 37 2.77 -2.80 -11.99
N SER A 38 1.65 -2.74 -12.71
CA SER A 38 0.92 -1.50 -13.00
C SER A 38 -0.01 -1.06 -11.86
N ILE A 39 -0.05 -1.81 -10.76
CA ILE A 39 -1.02 -1.60 -9.67
C ILE A 39 -0.75 -0.25 -8.98
N PRO A 40 -1.76 0.65 -8.90
CA PRO A 40 -1.61 1.93 -8.24
C PRO A 40 -1.68 1.75 -6.72
N ILE A 41 -0.54 1.45 -6.10
CA ILE A 41 -0.41 1.44 -4.63
C ILE A 41 0.02 2.81 -4.10
N PRO A 42 -0.17 3.11 -2.80
CA PRO A 42 0.31 4.36 -2.19
C PRO A 42 1.84 4.49 -2.21
N LYS A 43 2.37 5.67 -2.52
CA LYS A 43 3.82 5.94 -2.41
C LYS A 43 4.24 6.02 -0.95
N LEU A 44 5.24 5.23 -0.56
CA LEU A 44 5.89 5.35 0.74
C LEU A 44 6.86 6.54 0.72
N TYR A 45 6.81 7.40 1.73
CA TYR A 45 7.74 8.53 1.86
C TYR A 45 8.84 8.23 2.87
N VAL A 46 8.48 7.70 4.02
CA VAL A 46 9.40 7.37 5.11
C VAL A 46 8.72 6.37 6.05
N PHE A 47 9.51 5.56 6.73
CA PHE A 47 9.07 4.64 7.77
C PHE A 47 10.19 4.43 8.78
N GLU A 48 9.82 3.95 9.97
CA GLU A 48 10.72 3.55 11.04
C GLU A 48 10.22 2.22 11.61
N SER A 49 11.02 1.17 11.45
CA SER A 49 10.70 -0.19 11.90
C SER A 49 11.23 -0.51 13.30
N SER A 50 12.15 0.31 13.84
CA SER A 50 12.58 0.19 15.22
C SER A 50 11.52 0.76 16.15
N MET A 51 11.21 0.08 17.24
CA MET A 51 10.39 0.65 18.31
C MET A 51 11.21 1.55 19.25
N GLU A 52 12.54 1.56 19.12
CA GLU A 52 13.46 2.42 19.88
C GLU A 52 13.49 3.85 19.28
N ASN A 53 12.32 4.43 19.08
CA ASN A 53 12.14 5.80 18.63
C ASN A 53 11.22 6.56 19.60
N GLU A 54 11.09 7.88 19.44
CA GLU A 54 10.31 8.74 20.35
C GLU A 54 8.84 8.35 20.51
N LEU A 55 8.26 7.68 19.51
CA LEU A 55 6.87 7.22 19.55
C LEU A 55 6.73 5.86 20.24
N GLY A 56 7.81 5.08 20.40
CA GLY A 56 7.74 3.73 20.98
C GLY A 56 7.02 2.71 20.09
N PHE A 57 6.77 3.04 18.83
CA PHE A 57 6.08 2.19 17.86
C PHE A 57 6.76 2.25 16.51
N GLU A 58 6.60 1.19 15.71
CA GLU A 58 6.85 1.28 14.29
C GLU A 58 5.88 2.29 13.66
N TRP A 59 6.31 3.03 12.65
CA TRP A 59 5.41 3.95 11.94
C TRP A 59 5.83 4.18 10.49
N MET A 60 4.90 4.67 9.67
CA MET A 60 5.20 5.11 8.32
C MET A 60 4.35 6.29 7.85
N ILE A 61 4.89 7.07 6.92
CA ILE A 61 4.19 8.13 6.19
C ILE A 61 4.09 7.73 4.72
N MET A 62 2.88 7.71 4.20
CA MET A 62 2.59 7.35 2.82
C MET A 62 1.60 8.31 2.14
N GLU A 63 1.47 8.15 0.83
CA GLU A 63 0.53 8.87 0.00
C GLU A 63 -0.92 8.63 0.44
N LYS A 64 -1.70 9.71 0.49
CA LYS A 64 -3.16 9.61 0.56
C LYS A 64 -3.69 9.42 -0.86
N VAL A 65 -4.08 8.19 -1.20
CA VAL A 65 -4.68 7.89 -2.50
C VAL A 65 -6.07 8.52 -2.56
N GLY A 66 -6.32 9.30 -3.61
CA GLY A 66 -7.63 9.89 -3.85
C GLY A 66 -8.63 8.84 -4.32
N GLY A 67 -9.83 8.82 -3.74
CA GLY A 67 -10.89 7.90 -4.12
C GLY A 67 -11.87 7.66 -2.98
N HIS A 68 -12.78 6.72 -3.21
CA HIS A 68 -13.72 6.22 -2.20
C HIS A 68 -13.44 4.75 -1.96
N ALA A 69 -13.58 4.30 -0.71
CA ALA A 69 -13.52 2.87 -0.44
C ALA A 69 -14.67 2.17 -1.17
N TYR A 70 -14.39 1.05 -1.83
CA TYR A 70 -15.40 0.34 -2.62
C TYR A 70 -16.66 0.01 -1.80
N GLY A 71 -16.49 -0.32 -0.51
CA GLY A 71 -17.60 -0.60 0.41
C GLY A 71 -18.62 0.53 0.52
N ASP A 72 -18.19 1.78 0.39
CA ASP A 72 -19.04 2.97 0.53
C ASP A 72 -19.83 3.27 -0.76
N VAL A 73 -19.26 2.91 -1.90
CA VAL A 73 -19.81 3.26 -3.23
C VAL A 73 -20.41 2.08 -3.97
N LYS A 74 -20.24 0.85 -3.49
CA LYS A 74 -20.67 -0.38 -4.19
C LYS A 74 -22.13 -0.36 -4.66
N ASP A 75 -23.04 0.25 -3.91
CA ASP A 75 -24.46 0.27 -4.23
C ASP A 75 -24.83 1.46 -5.14
N THR A 76 -23.96 2.47 -5.21
CA THR A 76 -24.09 3.65 -6.08
C THR A 76 -23.51 3.44 -7.48
N ILE A 77 -22.53 2.53 -7.61
CA ILE A 77 -21.90 2.21 -8.89
C ILE A 77 -22.84 1.32 -9.70
N GLY A 78 -23.25 1.81 -10.88
CA GLY A 78 -24.04 1.03 -11.83
C GLY A 78 -23.28 -0.18 -12.40
N LEU A 79 -24.01 -1.13 -12.99
CA LEU A 79 -23.45 -2.37 -13.52
C LEU A 79 -22.24 -2.17 -14.48
N PRO A 80 -22.26 -1.21 -15.43
CA PRO A 80 -21.10 -0.97 -16.31
C PRO A 80 -19.84 -0.53 -15.53
N GLY A 81 -20.01 0.27 -14.48
CA GLY A 81 -18.91 0.70 -13.62
C GLY A 81 -18.32 -0.46 -12.82
N LYS A 82 -19.18 -1.35 -12.30
CA LYS A 82 -18.76 -2.58 -11.62
C LYS A 82 -18.00 -3.52 -12.55
N GLU A 83 -18.49 -3.71 -13.78
CA GLU A 83 -17.80 -4.53 -14.77
C GLU A 83 -16.39 -4.00 -15.05
N LYS A 84 -16.25 -2.70 -15.29
CA LYS A 84 -14.94 -2.06 -15.50
C LYS A 84 -14.00 -2.26 -14.29
N LEU A 85 -14.52 -2.07 -13.08
CA LEU A 85 -13.76 -2.29 -11.85
C LEU A 85 -13.29 -3.74 -11.73
N TYR A 86 -14.18 -4.71 -11.92
CA TYR A 86 -13.81 -6.13 -11.83
C TYR A 86 -12.82 -6.56 -12.89
N ARG A 87 -12.94 -6.06 -14.13
CA ARG A 87 -11.93 -6.29 -15.17
C ARG A 87 -10.57 -5.74 -14.77
N THR A 88 -10.54 -4.56 -14.13
CA THR A 88 -9.30 -3.95 -13.63
C THR A 88 -8.67 -4.80 -12.53
N ILE A 89 -9.46 -5.21 -11.53
CA ILE A 89 -8.99 -6.07 -10.43
C ILE A 89 -8.49 -7.42 -10.96
N ALA A 90 -9.21 -8.03 -11.91
CA ALA A 90 -8.79 -9.29 -12.52
C ALA A 90 -7.43 -9.14 -13.24
N GLY A 91 -7.20 -8.01 -13.93
CA GLY A 91 -5.90 -7.67 -14.50
C GLY A 91 -4.80 -7.60 -13.46
N TRP A 92 -5.04 -6.91 -12.34
CA TRP A 92 -4.08 -6.81 -11.24
C TRP A 92 -3.78 -8.16 -10.57
N VAL A 93 -4.79 -9.01 -10.37
CA VAL A 93 -4.59 -10.37 -9.84
C VAL A 93 -3.74 -11.19 -10.80
N ASN A 94 -3.96 -11.06 -12.11
CA ASN A 94 -3.14 -11.72 -13.12
C ASN A 94 -1.68 -11.24 -13.09
N GLU A 95 -1.44 -9.92 -12.99
CA GLU A 95 -0.10 -9.36 -12.84
C GLU A 95 0.61 -9.89 -11.58
N LEU A 96 -0.07 -9.88 -10.43
CA LEU A 96 0.48 -10.42 -9.18
C LEU A 96 0.78 -11.92 -9.28
N SER A 97 -0.07 -12.69 -9.98
CA SER A 97 0.13 -14.13 -10.13
C SER A 97 1.34 -14.50 -10.99
N ALA A 98 1.81 -13.57 -11.83
CA ALA A 98 3.02 -13.74 -12.63
C ALA A 98 4.31 -13.41 -11.85
N LEU A 99 4.20 -12.90 -10.62
CA LEU A 99 5.34 -12.66 -9.75
C LEU A 99 5.74 -13.96 -9.05
N GLU A 100 6.80 -14.60 -9.54
CA GLU A 100 7.34 -15.84 -9.00
C GLU A 100 8.51 -15.58 -8.04
N PHE A 101 8.69 -16.49 -7.08
CA PHE A 101 9.77 -16.44 -6.09
C PHE A 101 10.37 -17.83 -5.89
N ASP A 102 11.66 -17.90 -5.63
CA ASP A 102 12.38 -19.18 -5.43
C ASP A 102 12.03 -19.88 -4.11
N ALA A 103 11.40 -19.16 -3.18
CA ALA A 103 11.05 -19.68 -1.86
C ALA A 103 9.75 -19.06 -1.32
N ILE A 104 9.09 -19.82 -0.43
CA ILE A 104 7.95 -19.34 0.36
C ILE A 104 8.48 -18.49 1.51
N GLY A 105 7.91 -17.30 1.71
CA GLY A 105 8.31 -16.44 2.82
C GLY A 105 7.80 -15.01 2.73
N SER A 106 8.45 -14.13 3.47
CA SER A 106 8.27 -12.68 3.41
C SER A 106 9.37 -12.04 2.58
N LEU A 107 9.04 -10.95 1.90
CA LEU A 107 10.03 -10.11 1.24
C LEU A 107 10.72 -9.24 2.27
N TYR A 108 12.01 -8.97 2.09
CA TYR A 108 12.76 -8.00 2.87
C TYR A 108 13.64 -7.23 1.90
N ARG A 109 14.04 -6.02 2.29
CA ARG A 109 15.08 -5.29 1.53
C ARG A 109 16.41 -6.01 1.74
N GLU A 110 17.20 -6.09 0.67
CA GLU A 110 18.62 -6.47 0.76
C GLU A 110 19.43 -5.43 1.54
#